data_AF-A0A7X3WP13-F1
#
_entry.id   AF-A0A7X3WP13-F1
#
_cell.length_a   1.000
_cell.length_b   1.000
_cell.length_c   1.000
_cell.angle_alpha   90.00
_cell.angle_beta   90.00
_cell.angle_gamma   90.00
#
_symmetry.space_group_name_H-M   'P 1'
#
loop_
_entity.id
_entity.type
_entity.pdbx_description
1 polymer ?
#
loop_
_entity_poly.entity_id
_entity_poly.type
_entity_poly.pdbx_seq_one_letter_code
_entity_poly.pdbx_strand_id
1 'polypeptide(L)'
;MRKPNISRAIPKQRYKLGDYTIVVLEDIESKDQIEYEYLLAAVKDGHHEPELYISCEKSQTETATDSHAVRVFAARLGDQASGQVIERSERWASQDAFVAYALSGFQQMLEMQDEEPVPII
;
A
#
# COMPACT_ATOMS: atom_id res chain seq x y z
N MET A 1 8.44 7.73 10.72
CA MET A 1 8.51 6.30 10.30
C MET A 1 9.03 6.28 8.88
N ARG A 2 9.96 5.36 8.54
CA ARG A 2 10.57 5.25 7.20
C ARG A 2 9.79 4.22 6.36
N LYS A 3 10.24 3.93 5.14
CA LYS A 3 9.65 2.87 4.29
C LYS A 3 9.53 1.54 5.07
N PRO A 4 8.45 0.76 4.85
CA PRO A 4 8.22 -0.48 5.59
C PRO A 4 9.38 -1.47 5.39
N ASN A 5 9.90 -2.01 6.48
CA ASN A 5 10.98 -2.98 6.53
C ASN A 5 10.42 -4.40 6.51
N ILE A 6 9.97 -4.78 5.32
CA ILE A 6 9.37 -6.08 5.05
C ILE A 6 10.48 -7.13 4.90
N SER A 7 10.44 -8.14 5.77
CA SER A 7 11.32 -9.30 5.70
C SER A 7 10.78 -10.36 4.74
N ARG A 8 9.45 -10.51 4.67
CA ARG A 8 8.76 -11.44 3.78
C ARG A 8 7.36 -10.93 3.46
N ALA A 9 6.90 -11.18 2.26
CA ALA A 9 5.50 -11.00 1.88
C ALA A 9 5.16 -11.88 0.68
N ILE A 10 3.88 -12.21 0.53
CA ILE A 10 3.36 -13.01 -0.57
C ILE A 10 2.65 -12.10 -1.57
N PRO A 11 3.13 -11.98 -2.83
CA PRO A 11 2.41 -11.26 -3.88
C PRO A 11 1.17 -12.04 -4.28
N LYS A 12 0.03 -11.37 -4.18
CA LYS A 12 -1.29 -11.98 -4.38
C LYS A 12 -1.97 -11.47 -5.63
N GLN A 13 -1.85 -10.18 -5.88
CA GLN A 13 -2.39 -9.53 -7.07
C GLN A 13 -1.36 -8.55 -7.63
N ARG A 14 -1.38 -8.40 -8.95
CA ARG A 14 -0.57 -7.43 -9.65
C ARG A 14 -1.46 -6.67 -10.62
N TYR A 15 -1.20 -5.37 -10.75
CA TYR A 15 -1.90 -4.52 -11.70
C TYR A 15 -0.87 -3.72 -12.48
N LYS A 16 -1.18 -3.46 -13.74
CA LYS A 16 -0.46 -2.48 -14.55
C LYS A 16 -1.32 -1.22 -14.63
N LEU A 17 -0.76 -0.09 -14.23
CA LEU A 17 -1.36 1.23 -14.32
C LEU A 17 -0.35 2.12 -15.03
N GLY A 18 -0.53 2.32 -16.33
CA GLY A 18 0.44 3.03 -17.16
C GLY A 18 1.82 2.40 -17.14
N ASP A 19 2.79 3.22 -16.73
CA ASP A 19 4.19 2.83 -16.51
C ASP A 19 4.44 2.26 -15.10
N TYR A 20 3.41 2.08 -14.28
CA TYR A 20 3.54 1.52 -12.94
C TYR A 20 3.04 0.08 -12.89
N THR A 21 3.86 -0.79 -12.30
CA THR A 21 3.45 -2.10 -11.84
C THR A 21 3.11 -2.00 -10.36
N ILE A 22 1.84 -2.23 -10.06
CA ILE A 22 1.31 -2.27 -8.71
C ILE A 22 1.28 -3.72 -8.25
N VAL A 23 1.82 -4.00 -7.06
CA VAL A 23 1.83 -5.33 -6.46
C VAL A 23 1.14 -5.25 -5.11
N VAL A 24 0.07 -6.03 -4.96
CA VAL A 24 -0.61 -6.23 -3.68
C VAL A 24 0.01 -7.43 -2.99
N LEU A 25 0.53 -7.18 -1.80
CA LEU A 25 1.21 -8.12 -0.93
C LEU A 25 0.30 -8.42 0.27
N GLU A 26 0.25 -9.69 0.65
CA GLU A 26 -0.37 -10.21 1.87
C GLU A 26 0.64 -11.08 2.63
N ASP A 27 0.24 -11.58 3.81
CA ASP A 27 1.08 -12.47 4.63
C ASP A 27 2.46 -11.84 4.88
N ILE A 28 2.42 -10.61 5.42
CA ILE A 28 3.57 -9.72 5.50
C ILE A 28 4.26 -9.88 6.84
N GLU A 29 5.48 -10.40 6.83
CA GLU A 29 6.38 -10.39 7.98
C GLU A 29 7.25 -9.13 7.92
N SER A 30 7.01 -8.19 8.84
CA SER A 30 7.79 -6.96 8.98
C SER A 30 8.65 -6.95 10.24
N LYS A 31 9.74 -6.20 10.22
CA LYS A 31 10.58 -5.97 11.41
C LYS A 31 10.17 -4.73 12.20
N ASP A 32 9.15 -4.01 11.74
CA ASP A 32 8.73 -2.72 12.30
C ASP A 32 7.81 -2.85 13.52
N GLN A 33 7.53 -4.07 13.99
CA GLN A 33 6.53 -4.38 15.03
C GLN A 33 5.11 -3.90 14.65
N ILE A 34 4.83 -3.81 13.35
CA ILE A 34 3.53 -3.41 12.80
C ILE A 34 2.94 -4.61 12.08
N GLU A 35 1.68 -4.91 12.40
CA GLU A 35 0.89 -5.93 11.74
C GLU A 35 0.30 -5.34 10.45
N TYR A 36 0.98 -5.57 9.34
CA TYR A 36 0.49 -5.22 8.01
C TYR A 36 -0.41 -6.33 7.49
N GLU A 37 -1.70 -6.04 7.37
CA GLU A 37 -2.68 -6.96 6.77
C GLU A 37 -2.49 -7.01 5.24
N TYR A 38 -2.37 -5.81 4.64
CA TYR A 38 -2.20 -5.65 3.19
C TYR A 38 -1.14 -4.59 2.90
N LEU A 39 -0.41 -4.75 1.81
CA LEU A 39 0.52 -3.74 1.34
C LEU A 39 0.55 -3.66 -0.17
N LEU A 40 0.27 -2.48 -0.69
CA LEU A 40 0.37 -2.15 -2.10
C LEU A 40 1.70 -1.45 -2.33
N ALA A 41 2.53 -2.04 -3.19
CA ALA A 41 3.80 -1.46 -3.62
C ALA A 41 3.71 -1.07 -5.09
N ALA A 42 4.07 0.16 -5.42
CA ALA A 42 4.06 0.67 -6.78
C ALA A 42 5.48 0.83 -7.32
N VAL A 43 5.82 0.03 -8.32
CA VAL A 43 7.13 0.02 -8.98
C VAL A 43 6.99 0.64 -10.35
N LYS A 44 7.77 1.68 -10.63
CA LYS A 44 7.83 2.26 -11.96
C LYS A 44 8.59 1.34 -12.91
N ASP A 45 8.13 1.22 -14.15
CA ASP A 45 8.82 0.49 -15.21
C ASP A 45 10.25 1.02 -15.38
N GLY A 46 11.21 0.09 -15.48
CA GLY A 46 12.64 0.41 -15.47
C GLY A 46 13.26 0.65 -14.07
N HIS A 47 12.48 0.64 -13.00
CA HIS A 47 12.98 0.70 -11.62
C HIS A 47 12.86 -0.66 -10.91
N HIS A 48 13.80 -0.94 -10.00
CA HIS A 48 13.77 -2.15 -9.17
C HIS A 48 13.17 -1.93 -7.78
N GLU A 49 13.10 -0.67 -7.34
CA GLU A 49 12.51 -0.29 -6.06
C GLU A 49 11.17 0.42 -6.27
N PRO A 50 10.17 0.14 -5.43
CA PRO A 50 8.89 0.85 -5.47
C PRO A 50 9.04 2.30 -5.02
N GLU A 51 8.32 3.19 -5.68
CA GLU A 51 8.32 4.63 -5.42
C GLU A 51 7.27 5.04 -4.37
N LEU A 52 6.23 4.22 -4.19
CA LEU A 52 5.17 4.41 -3.22
C LEU A 52 4.78 3.07 -2.59
N TYR A 53 4.46 3.12 -1.31
CA TYR A 53 3.80 2.05 -0.59
C TYR A 53 2.50 2.55 0.04
N ILE A 54 1.46 1.74 0.01
CA ILE A 54 0.23 1.96 0.77
C ILE A 54 0.02 0.72 1.63
N SER A 55 -0.03 0.88 2.94
CA SER A 55 -0.21 -0.23 3.87
C SER A 55 -1.57 -0.16 4.54
N CYS A 56 -2.17 -1.32 4.79
CA CYS A 56 -3.23 -1.52 5.75
C CYS A 56 -2.62 -2.08 7.03
N GLU A 57 -2.53 -1.25 8.06
CA GLU A 57 -2.00 -1.61 9.38
C GLU A 57 -3.18 -2.00 10.27
N LYS A 58 -3.13 -3.18 10.89
CA LYS A 58 -4.11 -3.55 11.91
C LYS A 58 -3.78 -2.77 13.18
N SER A 59 -4.76 -2.04 13.69
CA SER A 59 -4.59 -1.26 14.91
C SER A 59 -4.52 -2.21 16.10
N GLN A 60 -3.44 -2.10 16.87
CA GLN A 60 -3.25 -2.85 18.12
C GLN A 60 -4.03 -2.24 19.29
N THR A 61 -4.76 -1.13 19.06
CA THR A 61 -5.59 -0.50 20.09
C THR A 61 -6.98 -1.15 20.13
N GLU A 62 -7.43 -1.57 21.32
CA GLU A 62 -8.69 -2.31 21.57
C GLU A 62 -10.00 -1.58 21.18
N THR A 63 -9.95 -0.37 20.64
CA THR A 63 -11.16 0.35 20.20
C THR A 63 -11.62 -0.15 18.83
N ALA A 64 -12.75 -0.87 18.81
CA ALA A 64 -13.33 -1.56 17.65
C ALA A 64 -13.58 -0.67 16.40
N THR A 65 -13.68 0.65 16.56
CA THR A 65 -14.03 1.57 15.45
C THR A 65 -12.84 1.94 14.54
N ASP A 66 -11.61 1.74 15.01
CA ASP A 66 -10.37 2.10 14.29
C ASP A 66 -9.46 0.88 14.08
N SER A 67 -10.04 -0.31 13.90
CA SER A 67 -9.27 -1.56 13.85
C SER A 67 -8.26 -1.65 12.71
N HIS A 68 -8.39 -0.85 11.64
CA HIS A 68 -7.42 -0.82 10.55
C HIS A 68 -7.12 0.62 10.11
N ALA A 69 -5.84 0.91 9.87
CA ALA A 69 -5.33 2.20 9.43
C ALA A 69 -4.65 2.07 8.07
N VAL A 70 -5.06 2.89 7.11
CA VAL A 70 -4.41 3.00 5.80
C VAL A 70 -3.36 4.10 5.85
N ARG A 71 -2.12 3.74 5.55
CA ARG A 71 -0.97 4.63 5.60
C ARG A 71 -0.23 4.61 4.27
N VAL A 72 0.16 5.79 3.80
CA VAL A 72 0.89 5.97 2.54
C VAL A 72 2.31 6.40 2.82
N PHE A 73 3.29 5.77 2.17
CA PHE A 73 4.71 6.06 2.25
C PHE A 73 5.26 6.38 0.86
N ALA A 74 5.69 7.63 0.64
CA ALA A 74 6.39 8.02 -0.57
C ALA A 74 7.89 7.75 -0.43
N ALA A 75 8.40 6.77 -1.17
CA ALA A 75 9.82 6.41 -1.20
C ALA A 75 10.65 7.32 -2.11
N ARG A 76 10.02 8.02 -3.07
CA ARG A 76 10.69 8.89 -4.06
C ARG A 76 11.21 10.22 -3.49
N LEU A 77 10.61 10.75 -2.42
CA LEU A 77 11.12 11.98 -1.79
C LEU A 77 12.28 11.62 -0.87
N GLY A 78 13.49 11.88 -1.35
CA GLY A 78 14.73 11.64 -0.64
C GLY A 78 14.67 11.98 0.85
N ASP A 79 15.10 11.01 1.65
CA ASP A 79 15.55 11.09 3.04
C ASP A 79 14.54 10.94 4.19
N GLN A 80 13.23 11.14 4.01
CA GLN A 80 12.25 10.85 5.07
C GLN A 80 10.90 10.46 4.45
N ALA A 81 10.76 9.20 4.02
CA ALA A 81 9.46 8.62 3.64
C ALA A 81 8.56 8.53 4.89
N SER A 82 8.08 9.67 5.39
CA SER A 82 7.21 9.78 6.55
C SER A 82 5.85 9.25 6.15
N GLY A 83 5.52 8.04 6.59
CA GLY A 83 4.20 7.48 6.37
C GLY A 83 3.13 8.46 6.88
N GLN A 84 2.15 8.79 6.06
CA GLN A 84 0.99 9.58 6.46
C GLN A 84 -0.21 8.66 6.54
N VAL A 85 -0.90 8.65 7.68
CA VAL A 85 -2.19 7.96 7.80
C VAL A 85 -3.21 8.78 7.03
N ILE A 86 -3.82 8.18 6.03
CA ILE A 86 -4.83 8.84 5.19
C ILE A 86 -6.21 8.56 5.76
N GLU A 87 -6.47 7.32 6.20
CA GLU A 87 -7.76 6.93 6.72
C GLU A 87 -7.64 5.81 7.77
N ARG A 88 -8.65 5.69 8.63
CA ARG A 88 -8.83 4.58 9.56
C ARG A 88 -10.26 4.11 9.50
N SER A 89 -10.46 2.81 9.36
CA SER A 89 -11.79 2.20 9.32
C SER A 89 -11.68 0.68 9.39
N GLU A 90 -12.64 0.02 10.02
CA GLU A 90 -12.78 -1.44 10.00
C GLU A 90 -12.99 -2.02 8.58
N ARG A 91 -13.51 -1.21 7.64
CA ARG A 91 -13.80 -1.64 6.26
C ARG A 91 -12.56 -2.14 5.51
N TRP A 92 -11.38 -1.72 5.94
CA TRP A 92 -10.09 -2.12 5.37
C TRP A 92 -9.66 -3.54 5.73
N ALA A 93 -10.42 -4.23 6.59
CA ALA A 93 -10.29 -5.68 6.75
C ALA A 93 -10.58 -6.43 5.44
N SER A 94 -11.42 -5.88 4.57
CA SER A 94 -11.69 -6.45 3.25
C SER A 94 -10.62 -6.06 2.25
N GLN A 95 -9.88 -7.04 1.73
CA GLN A 95 -8.87 -6.86 0.69
C GLN A 95 -9.40 -6.07 -0.50
N ASP A 96 -10.57 -6.44 -1.01
CA ASP A 96 -11.16 -5.82 -2.21
C ASP A 96 -11.42 -4.31 -1.99
N ALA A 97 -11.95 -3.97 -0.80
CA ALA A 97 -12.19 -2.58 -0.42
C ALA A 97 -10.88 -1.80 -0.28
N PHE A 98 -9.88 -2.40 0.37
CA PHE A 98 -8.56 -1.79 0.51
C PHE A 98 -7.88 -1.57 -0.85
N VAL A 99 -7.86 -2.59 -1.72
CA VAL A 99 -7.22 -2.54 -3.03
C VAL A 99 -7.87 -1.48 -3.90
N ALA A 100 -9.21 -1.45 -3.98
CA ALA A 100 -9.93 -0.44 -4.74
C ALA A 100 -9.60 0.99 -4.26
N TYR A 101 -9.59 1.20 -2.93
CA TYR A 101 -9.24 2.50 -2.34
C TYR A 101 -7.78 2.89 -2.59
N ALA A 102 -6.85 1.96 -2.39
CA ALA A 102 -5.42 2.20 -2.55
C ALA A 102 -5.07 2.48 -4.02
N LEU A 103 -5.67 1.76 -4.98
CA LEU A 103 -5.53 2.05 -6.41
C LEU A 103 -6.09 3.44 -6.76
N SER A 104 -7.28 3.77 -6.25
CA SER A 104 -7.89 5.09 -6.49
C SER A 104 -7.04 6.23 -5.90
N GLY A 105 -6.51 6.04 -4.69
CA GLY A 105 -5.60 6.97 -4.06
C GLY A 105 -4.29 7.12 -4.84
N PHE A 106 -3.78 6.02 -5.38
CA PHE A 106 -2.58 6.01 -6.22
C PHE A 106 -2.78 6.80 -7.52
N GLN A 107 -3.89 6.55 -8.24
CA GLN A 107 -4.26 7.29 -9.45
C GLN A 107 -4.40 8.79 -9.17
N GLN A 108 -4.99 9.17 -8.04
CA GLN A 108 -5.09 10.58 -7.65
C GLN A 108 -3.73 11.21 -7.34
N MET A 109 -2.86 10.49 -6.62
CA MET A 109 -1.53 11.00 -6.25
C MET A 109 -0.59 11.17 -7.44
N LEU A 110 -0.74 10.33 -8.48
CA LEU A 110 0.06 10.42 -9.70
C LEU A 110 -0.61 11.19 -10.84
N GLU A 111 -1.81 11.74 -10.59
CA GLU A 111 -2.60 12.44 -11.61
C GLU A 111 -2.98 11.53 -12.81
N MET A 112 -3.05 10.21 -12.59
CA MET A 112 -3.33 9.16 -13.59
C MET A 112 -4.79 8.69 -13.52
N GLN A 113 -5.74 9.61 -13.33
CA GLN A 113 -7.16 9.26 -13.16
C GLN A 113 -7.81 8.70 -14.44
N ASP A 114 -7.22 8.98 -15.60
CA ASP A 114 -7.67 8.48 -16.91
C ASP A 114 -7.20 7.04 -17.18
N GLU A 115 -6.23 6.55 -16.40
CA GLU A 115 -5.64 5.23 -16.61
C GLU A 115 -6.35 4.21 -15.74
N GLU A 116 -6.84 3.12 -16.33
CA GLU A 116 -7.47 2.04 -15.57
C GLU A 116 -6.43 1.01 -15.13
N PRO A 117 -6.42 0.58 -13.86
CA PRO A 117 -5.53 -0.47 -13.38
C PRO A 117 -5.95 -1.81 -13.98
N VAL A 118 -5.11 -2.37 -14.86
CA VAL A 118 -5.35 -3.66 -15.52
C VAL A 118 -4.71 -4.78 -14.69
N PRO A 119 -5.46 -5.80 -14.24
CA PRO A 119 -4.87 -6.93 -13.52
C PRO A 119 -3.93 -7.71 -14.45
N ILE A 120 -2.76 -8.07 -13.95
CA ILE A 120 -1.76 -8.87 -14.66
C ILE A 120 -1.43 -10.15 -13.87
N ILE A 121 -1.09 -11.21 -14.61
CA ILE A 121 -0.85 -12.57 -14.09
C ILE A 121 0.60 -12.73 -13.63
#